data_AF-A0A2G8LNV9-F1
#
_entry.id   AF-A0A2G8LNV9-F1
#
_cell.length_a   1.000
_cell.length_b   1.000
_cell.length_c   1.000
_cell.angle_alpha   90.00
_cell.angle_beta   90.00
_cell.angle_gamma   90.00
#
_symmetry.space_group_name_H-M   'P 1'
#
loop_
_entity.id
_entity.type
_entity.pdbx_description
1 polymer ?
#
loop_
_entity_poly.entity_id
_entity_poly.type
_entity_poly.pdbx_seq_one_letter_code
_entity_poly.pdbx_strand_id
1 'polypeptide(L)'
;MQRGADIRARENQSRFVQQRISDIEKHFATICQDVAAYARKSARLRDKGDDLAKDLLAYADSEAQSTKSGLTAFAERISSMQDYRQAEVERLENKVVQPLTLYGTQCKHTREDLKNSFAARDREINQQKKLERVRQKKPGDRHQISQAESKLQRATVDATRTNKALEDQMDTFERKRLQDIKKILSEFVKIEMLFHAKCLETLTDSFQCLQTINDEDDLEEFRSSLRPLNQTDSNSRLDIQRYDSKTSLNSTGASTNYSTTSRQKKTKLKRQEADHEEDEVREFDDDEESDEDEEDEDDDEEDEDDEDDDDYRYGNYKR
;
A
#
# COMPACT_ATOMS: atom_id res chain seq x y z
N MET A 1 46.70 16.22 -27.60
CA MET A 1 45.66 16.77 -26.71
C MET A 1 44.31 16.06 -26.89
N GLN A 2 43.83 15.82 -28.12
CA GLN A 2 42.58 15.10 -28.41
C GLN A 2 42.41 13.74 -27.68
N ARG A 3 43.43 12.86 -27.73
CA ARG A 3 43.34 11.50 -27.15
C ARG A 3 43.22 11.44 -25.62
N GLY A 4 43.85 12.38 -24.92
CA GLY A 4 43.70 12.48 -23.46
C GLY A 4 42.31 12.98 -23.07
N ALA A 5 41.68 13.77 -23.93
CA ALA A 5 40.29 14.19 -23.78
C ALA A 5 39.34 13.01 -24.01
N ASP A 6 39.57 12.17 -25.02
CA ASP A 6 38.74 10.98 -25.32
C ASP A 6 38.73 9.97 -24.17
N ILE A 7 39.90 9.68 -23.57
CA ILE A 7 40.00 8.78 -22.42
C ILE A 7 39.22 9.32 -21.22
N ARG A 8 39.38 10.61 -20.90
CA ARG A 8 38.66 11.27 -19.81
C ARG A 8 37.15 11.33 -20.05
N ALA A 9 36.72 11.63 -21.28
CA ALA A 9 35.31 11.68 -21.64
C ALA A 9 34.64 10.32 -21.41
N ARG A 10 35.31 9.24 -21.82
CA ARG A 10 34.83 7.88 -21.58
C ARG A 10 34.86 7.53 -20.08
N GLU A 11 35.85 7.96 -19.30
CA GLU A 11 35.89 7.71 -17.83
C GLU A 11 34.71 8.39 -17.12
N ASN A 12 34.40 9.62 -17.54
CA ASN A 12 33.24 10.35 -17.06
C ASN A 12 31.93 9.64 -17.42
N GLN A 13 31.81 9.10 -18.64
CA GLN A 13 30.65 8.29 -19.05
C GLN A 13 30.46 7.06 -18.16
N SER A 14 31.53 6.29 -17.90
CA SER A 14 31.46 5.11 -17.01
C SER A 14 30.99 5.47 -15.60
N ARG A 15 31.55 6.54 -15.01
CA ARG A 15 31.17 7.02 -13.68
C ARG A 15 29.72 7.49 -13.65
N PHE A 16 29.31 8.27 -14.65
CA PHE A 16 27.95 8.76 -14.77
C PHE A 16 26.93 7.62 -14.80
N VAL A 17 27.18 6.61 -15.63
CA VAL A 17 26.29 5.46 -15.78
C VAL A 17 26.21 4.63 -14.49
N GLN A 18 27.35 4.36 -13.83
CA GLN A 18 27.38 3.64 -12.55
C GLN A 18 26.65 4.41 -11.44
N GLN A 19 26.88 5.72 -11.34
CA GLN A 19 26.20 6.57 -10.37
C GLN A 19 24.70 6.55 -10.62
N ARG A 20 24.29 6.66 -11.89
CA ARG A 20 22.87 6.69 -12.26
C ARG A 20 22.13 5.42 -11.85
N ILE A 21 22.71 4.24 -12.07
CA ILE A 21 22.11 2.97 -11.60
C ILE A 21 22.02 2.94 -10.08
N SER A 22 23.10 3.37 -9.39
CA SER A 22 23.15 3.36 -7.93
C SER A 22 22.11 4.31 -7.32
N ASP A 23 21.92 5.48 -7.93
CA ASP A 23 20.89 6.42 -7.53
C ASP A 23 19.49 5.83 -7.74
N ILE A 24 19.24 5.19 -8.89
CA ILE A 24 17.94 4.56 -9.17
C ILE A 24 17.65 3.44 -8.16
N GLU A 25 18.61 2.53 -7.95
CA GLU A 25 18.48 1.42 -7.01
C GLU A 25 18.18 1.94 -5.60
N LYS A 26 18.93 2.94 -5.12
CA LYS A 26 18.73 3.54 -3.80
C LYS A 26 17.33 4.13 -3.65
N HIS A 27 16.92 5.02 -4.56
CA HIS A 27 15.65 5.72 -4.42
C HIS A 27 14.46 4.75 -4.58
N PHE A 28 14.54 3.79 -5.50
CA PHE A 28 13.46 2.82 -5.67
C PHE A 28 13.37 1.88 -4.47
N ALA A 29 14.49 1.51 -3.86
CA ALA A 29 14.49 0.73 -2.61
C ALA A 29 13.83 1.52 -1.47
N THR A 30 14.16 2.80 -1.27
CA THR A 30 13.52 3.64 -0.26
C THR A 30 12.01 3.77 -0.50
N ILE A 31 11.60 4.12 -1.73
CA ILE A 31 10.17 4.22 -2.07
C ILE A 31 9.46 2.87 -1.85
N CYS A 32 10.12 1.75 -2.19
CA CYS A 32 9.57 0.41 -1.95
C CYS A 32 9.33 0.14 -0.47
N GLN A 33 10.30 0.49 0.38
CA GLN A 33 10.20 0.35 1.84
C GLN A 33 9.04 1.19 2.39
N ASP A 34 8.94 2.44 1.97
CA ASP A 34 7.88 3.35 2.43
C ASP A 34 6.48 2.85 2.02
N VAL A 35 6.30 2.43 0.76
CA VAL A 35 5.02 1.91 0.29
C VAL A 35 4.68 0.55 0.92
N ALA A 36 5.66 -0.31 1.16
CA ALA A 36 5.44 -1.57 1.86
C ALA A 36 5.04 -1.35 3.33
N ALA A 37 5.68 -0.40 4.01
CA ALA A 37 5.28 0.02 5.36
C ALA A 37 3.88 0.62 5.37
N TYR A 38 3.56 1.46 4.38
CA TYR A 38 2.22 2.01 4.19
C TYR A 38 1.16 0.91 4.04
N ALA A 39 1.36 -0.06 3.15
CA ALA A 39 0.44 -1.18 2.96
C ALA A 39 0.25 -2.01 4.25
N ARG A 40 1.34 -2.29 4.99
CA ARG A 40 1.27 -2.97 6.30
C ARG A 40 0.48 -2.16 7.33
N LYS A 41 0.68 -0.84 7.41
CA LYS A 41 -0.08 0.03 8.32
C LYS A 41 -1.57 0.08 7.94
N SER A 42 -1.89 0.11 6.64
CA SER A 42 -3.28 -0.01 6.17
C SER A 42 -3.91 -1.36 6.53
N ALA A 43 -3.14 -2.46 6.47
CA ALA A 43 -3.60 -3.78 6.93
C ALA A 43 -3.90 -3.79 8.44
N ARG A 44 -3.05 -3.17 9.28
CA ARG A 44 -3.33 -3.04 10.72
C ARG A 44 -4.57 -2.19 11.00
N LEU A 45 -4.78 -1.12 10.23
CA LEU A 45 -5.99 -0.30 10.32
C LEU A 45 -7.24 -1.08 9.91
N ARG A 46 -7.13 -1.99 8.93
CA ARG A 46 -8.19 -2.94 8.58
C ARG A 46 -8.56 -3.80 9.78
N ASP A 47 -7.59 -4.42 10.42
CA ASP A 47 -7.82 -5.29 11.58
C ASP A 47 -8.55 -4.55 12.72
N LYS A 48 -8.16 -3.30 13.00
CA LYS A 48 -8.88 -2.46 13.98
C LYS A 48 -10.30 -2.08 13.55
N GLY A 49 -10.54 -1.91 12.25
CA GLY A 49 -11.88 -1.73 11.73
C GLY A 49 -12.76 -2.97 11.89
N ASP A 50 -12.20 -4.16 11.75
CA ASP A 50 -12.91 -5.43 11.95
C ASP A 50 -13.23 -5.67 13.43
N ASP A 51 -12.28 -5.38 14.33
CA ASP A 51 -12.50 -5.41 15.78
C ASP A 51 -13.65 -4.46 16.18
N LEU A 52 -13.64 -3.23 15.66
CA LEU A 52 -14.70 -2.26 15.92
C LEU A 52 -16.07 -2.76 15.44
N ALA A 53 -16.15 -3.30 14.21
CA ALA A 53 -17.41 -3.85 13.69
C ALA A 53 -17.93 -4.99 14.57
N LYS A 54 -17.04 -5.86 15.05
CA LYS A 54 -17.38 -6.98 15.94
C LYS A 54 -17.91 -6.50 17.29
N ASP A 55 -17.28 -5.50 17.91
CA ASP A 55 -17.71 -4.98 19.21
C ASP A 55 -19.04 -4.23 19.10
N LEU A 56 -19.25 -3.49 18.02
CA LEU A 56 -20.55 -2.85 17.72
C LEU A 56 -21.67 -3.88 17.56
N LEU A 57 -21.41 -4.98 16.87
CA LEU A 57 -22.38 -6.06 16.71
C LEU A 57 -22.70 -6.74 18.04
N ALA A 58 -21.69 -6.96 18.89
CA ALA A 58 -21.88 -7.52 20.22
C ALA A 58 -22.72 -6.59 21.13
N TYR A 59 -22.47 -5.28 21.07
CA TYR A 59 -23.26 -4.31 21.80
C TYR A 59 -24.71 -4.22 21.28
N ALA A 60 -24.90 -4.25 19.96
CA ALA A 60 -26.22 -4.24 19.34
C ALA A 60 -27.13 -5.37 19.87
N ASP A 61 -26.57 -6.54 20.22
CA ASP A 61 -27.33 -7.65 20.77
C ASP A 61 -27.94 -7.38 22.15
N SER A 62 -27.38 -6.43 22.91
CA SER A 62 -27.91 -6.01 24.21
C SER A 62 -28.90 -4.85 24.17
N GLU A 63 -29.08 -4.25 22.99
CA GLU A 63 -29.91 -3.05 22.80
C GLU A 63 -31.35 -3.37 22.40
N ALA A 64 -32.23 -2.38 22.58
CA ALA A 64 -33.62 -2.43 22.15
C ALA A 64 -33.73 -2.48 20.61
N GLN A 65 -34.89 -2.89 20.08
CA GLN A 65 -35.00 -3.35 18.70
C GLN A 65 -34.56 -2.31 17.66
N SER A 66 -34.83 -1.01 17.88
CA SER A 66 -34.48 0.06 16.93
C SER A 66 -32.97 0.30 16.90
N THR A 67 -32.36 0.55 18.06
CA THR A 67 -30.91 0.72 18.22
C THR A 67 -30.15 -0.54 17.78
N LYS A 68 -30.60 -1.73 18.16
CA LYS A 68 -30.05 -3.01 17.70
C LYS A 68 -29.97 -3.09 16.19
N SER A 69 -31.06 -2.73 15.50
CA SER A 69 -31.13 -2.80 14.03
C SER A 69 -30.17 -1.79 13.39
N GLY A 70 -30.15 -0.55 13.89
CA GLY A 70 -29.26 0.50 13.38
C GLY A 70 -27.77 0.19 13.59
N LEU A 71 -27.40 -0.28 14.79
CA LEU A 71 -26.03 -0.66 15.11
C LEU A 71 -25.58 -1.90 14.34
N THR A 72 -26.45 -2.90 14.17
CA THR A 72 -26.14 -4.09 13.35
C THR A 72 -25.85 -3.67 11.91
N ALA A 73 -26.71 -2.85 11.30
CA ALA A 73 -26.52 -2.38 9.93
C ALA A 73 -25.24 -1.52 9.79
N PHE A 74 -24.96 -0.66 10.77
CA PHE A 74 -23.73 0.14 10.79
C PHE A 74 -22.47 -0.76 10.89
N ALA A 75 -22.46 -1.73 11.80
CA ALA A 75 -21.36 -2.68 11.96
C ALA A 75 -21.08 -3.47 10.66
N GLU A 76 -22.14 -3.95 9.98
CA GLU A 76 -22.01 -4.62 8.68
C GLU A 76 -21.36 -3.73 7.61
N ARG A 77 -21.67 -2.43 7.59
CA ARG A 77 -21.06 -1.48 6.65
C ARG A 77 -19.60 -1.19 6.98
N ILE A 78 -19.24 -1.05 8.26
CA ILE A 78 -17.85 -0.91 8.68
C ILE A 78 -17.03 -2.15 8.33
N SER A 79 -17.58 -3.35 8.48
CA SER A 79 -16.94 -4.60 8.05
C SER A 79 -16.76 -4.63 6.53
N SER A 80 -17.79 -4.28 5.75
CA SER A 80 -17.65 -4.19 4.28
C SER A 80 -16.60 -3.16 3.83
N MET A 81 -16.42 -2.07 4.58
CA MET A 81 -15.37 -1.09 4.32
C MET A 81 -13.96 -1.70 4.53
N GLN A 82 -13.82 -2.64 5.48
CA GLN A 82 -12.56 -3.35 5.69
C GLN A 82 -12.26 -4.35 4.58
N ASP A 83 -13.26 -4.98 3.98
CA ASP A 83 -13.08 -5.80 2.77
C ASP A 83 -12.50 -4.97 1.60
N TYR A 84 -12.98 -3.72 1.44
CA TYR A 84 -12.41 -2.81 0.44
C TYR A 84 -10.97 -2.41 0.77
N ARG A 85 -10.66 -2.20 2.06
CA ARG A 85 -9.28 -1.93 2.52
C ARG A 85 -8.37 -3.13 2.32
N GLN A 86 -8.85 -4.36 2.50
CA GLN A 86 -8.10 -5.57 2.16
C GLN A 86 -7.74 -5.59 0.67
N ALA A 87 -8.72 -5.32 -0.19
CA ALA A 87 -8.48 -5.28 -1.64
C ALA A 87 -7.52 -4.15 -2.03
N GLU A 88 -7.51 -3.03 -1.31
CA GLU A 88 -6.52 -1.95 -1.46
C GLU A 88 -5.11 -2.45 -1.12
N VAL A 89 -4.92 -3.05 0.06
CA VAL A 89 -3.62 -3.59 0.53
C VAL A 89 -3.05 -4.57 -0.49
N GLU A 90 -3.83 -5.57 -0.91
CA GLU A 90 -3.40 -6.56 -1.91
C GLU A 90 -3.00 -5.90 -3.23
N ARG A 91 -3.69 -4.85 -3.66
CA ARG A 91 -3.37 -4.13 -4.90
C ARG A 91 -2.10 -3.30 -4.75
N LEU A 92 -1.89 -2.64 -3.60
CA LEU A 92 -0.67 -1.91 -3.32
C LEU A 92 0.55 -2.84 -3.37
N GLU A 93 0.45 -4.01 -2.73
CA GLU A 93 1.49 -5.03 -2.75
C GLU A 93 1.81 -5.49 -4.17
N ASN A 94 0.78 -5.87 -4.94
CA ASN A 94 0.97 -6.46 -6.28
C ASN A 94 1.31 -5.44 -7.38
N LYS A 95 0.76 -4.22 -7.32
CA LYS A 95 0.89 -3.23 -8.40
C LYS A 95 1.93 -2.15 -8.13
N VAL A 96 2.37 -2.01 -6.88
CA VAL A 96 3.31 -0.96 -6.47
C VAL A 96 4.57 -1.57 -5.85
N VAL A 97 4.42 -2.34 -4.75
CA VAL A 97 5.57 -2.90 -4.00
C VAL A 97 6.34 -3.93 -4.83
N GLN A 98 5.66 -4.93 -5.41
CA GLN A 98 6.32 -5.98 -6.18
C GLN A 98 7.09 -5.42 -7.40
N PRO A 99 6.53 -4.53 -8.23
CA PRO A 99 7.30 -3.90 -9.31
C PRO A 99 8.53 -3.11 -8.84
N LEU A 100 8.45 -2.39 -7.72
CA LEU A 100 9.59 -1.68 -7.14
C LEU A 100 10.66 -2.65 -6.62
N THR A 101 10.25 -3.76 -6.01
CA THR A 101 11.16 -4.81 -5.53
C THR A 101 11.99 -5.41 -6.67
N LEU A 102 11.38 -5.65 -7.83
CA LEU A 102 12.06 -6.20 -9.01
C LEU A 102 13.18 -5.29 -9.56
N TYR A 103 13.17 -3.99 -9.25
CA TYR A 103 14.22 -3.07 -9.70
C TYR A 103 15.58 -3.36 -9.08
N GLY A 104 15.66 -3.99 -7.90
CA GLY A 104 16.93 -4.43 -7.33
C GLY A 104 17.66 -5.43 -8.23
N THR A 105 16.95 -6.47 -8.67
CA THR A 105 17.47 -7.46 -9.63
C THR A 105 17.81 -6.82 -10.98
N GLN A 106 16.95 -5.92 -11.47
CA GLN A 106 17.21 -5.24 -12.73
C GLN A 106 18.46 -4.35 -12.68
N CYS A 107 18.66 -3.58 -11.61
CA CYS A 107 19.86 -2.76 -11.42
C CYS A 107 21.12 -3.62 -11.34
N LYS A 108 21.05 -4.77 -10.66
CA LYS A 108 22.15 -5.74 -10.59
C LYS A 108 22.55 -6.28 -11.97
N HIS A 109 21.59 -6.71 -12.79
CA HIS A 109 21.88 -7.19 -14.15
C HIS A 109 22.50 -6.10 -15.03
N THR A 110 21.93 -4.89 -15.01
CA THR A 110 22.49 -3.77 -15.78
C THR A 110 23.93 -3.46 -15.34
N ARG A 111 24.24 -3.52 -14.04
CA ARG A 111 25.59 -3.31 -13.52
C ARG A 111 26.59 -4.37 -14.00
N GLU A 112 26.16 -5.63 -14.11
CA GLU A 112 27.00 -6.73 -14.60
C GLU A 112 27.36 -6.54 -16.08
N ASP A 113 26.40 -6.13 -16.90
CA ASP A 113 26.62 -5.80 -18.31
C ASP A 113 27.61 -4.64 -18.50
N LEU A 114 27.54 -3.63 -17.64
CA LEU A 114 28.50 -2.52 -17.64
C LEU A 114 29.92 -2.97 -17.32
N LYS A 115 30.07 -3.89 -16.36
CA LYS A 115 31.38 -4.44 -15.98
C LYS A 115 32.06 -5.12 -17.17
N ASN A 116 31.28 -5.84 -17.99
CA ASN A 116 31.79 -6.48 -19.21
C ASN A 116 32.28 -5.45 -20.24
N SER A 117 31.51 -4.38 -20.44
CA SER A 117 31.87 -3.28 -21.35
C SER A 117 33.12 -2.52 -20.88
N PHE A 118 33.25 -2.27 -19.56
CA PHE A 118 34.44 -1.63 -19.00
C PHE A 118 35.68 -2.52 -19.09
N ALA A 119 35.54 -3.84 -18.91
CA ALA A 119 36.66 -4.77 -19.06
C ALA A 119 37.21 -4.80 -20.50
N ALA A 120 36.35 -4.72 -21.53
CA ALA A 120 36.79 -4.63 -22.92
C ALA A 120 37.59 -3.34 -23.19
N ARG A 121 37.17 -2.24 -22.57
CA ARG A 121 37.87 -0.95 -22.65
C ARG A 121 39.20 -0.95 -21.90
N ASP A 122 39.26 -1.55 -20.71
CA ASP A 122 40.53 -1.69 -19.97
C ASP A 122 41.55 -2.51 -20.76
N ARG A 123 41.08 -3.53 -21.50
CA ARG A 123 41.94 -4.28 -22.44
C ARG A 123 42.48 -3.39 -23.55
N GLU A 124 41.66 -2.53 -24.16
CA GLU A 124 42.10 -1.54 -25.16
C GLU A 124 43.21 -0.64 -24.60
N ILE A 125 42.99 0.00 -23.45
CA ILE A 125 43.94 0.89 -22.79
C ILE A 125 45.26 0.16 -22.50
N ASN A 126 45.19 -1.09 -22.02
CA ASN A 126 46.36 -1.89 -21.71
C ASN A 126 47.14 -2.32 -22.96
N GLN A 127 46.47 -2.68 -24.06
CA GLN A 127 47.17 -2.98 -25.32
C GLN A 127 47.84 -1.73 -25.90
N GLN A 128 47.23 -0.56 -25.71
CA GLN A 128 47.81 0.71 -26.15
C GLN A 128 49.09 1.04 -25.38
N LYS A 129 49.06 0.94 -24.05
CA LYS A 129 50.26 1.11 -23.20
C LYS A 129 51.37 0.11 -23.57
N LYS A 130 51.00 -1.13 -23.93
CA LYS A 130 51.97 -2.15 -24.39
C LYS A 130 52.62 -1.76 -25.72
N LEU A 131 51.84 -1.30 -26.70
CA LEU A 131 52.37 -0.84 -27.99
C LEU A 131 53.35 0.32 -27.83
N GLU A 132 53.01 1.32 -27.00
CA GLU A 132 53.90 2.46 -26.71
C GLU A 132 55.23 2.02 -26.10
N ARG A 133 55.20 1.07 -25.15
CA ARG A 133 56.42 0.51 -24.54
C ARG A 133 57.29 -0.25 -25.55
N VAL A 134 56.69 -1.04 -26.45
CA VAL A 134 57.46 -1.75 -27.49
C VAL A 134 58.13 -0.75 -28.44
N ARG A 135 57.40 0.29 -28.88
CA ARG A 135 57.94 1.34 -29.75
C ARG A 135 59.12 2.08 -29.11
N GLN A 136 59.04 2.37 -27.81
CA GLN A 136 60.13 3.04 -27.06
C GLN A 136 61.34 2.13 -26.85
N LYS A 137 61.13 0.87 -26.45
CA LYS A 137 62.24 -0.04 -26.07
C LYS A 137 62.93 -0.69 -27.27
N LYS A 138 62.20 -0.93 -28.36
CA LYS A 138 62.69 -1.67 -29.54
C LYS A 138 62.21 -1.04 -30.85
N PRO A 139 62.67 0.17 -31.18
CA PRO A 139 62.19 0.91 -32.35
C PRO A 139 62.48 0.20 -33.70
N GLY A 140 63.52 -0.66 -33.76
CA GLY A 140 63.88 -1.42 -34.96
C GLY A 140 63.14 -2.75 -35.14
N ASP A 141 62.44 -3.26 -34.12
CA ASP A 141 61.75 -4.55 -34.16
C ASP A 141 60.37 -4.39 -34.82
N ARG A 142 60.38 -4.23 -36.15
CA ARG A 142 59.17 -4.06 -36.96
C ARG A 142 58.17 -5.20 -36.78
N HIS A 143 58.64 -6.43 -36.59
CA HIS A 143 57.76 -7.58 -36.41
C HIS A 143 57.00 -7.49 -35.07
N GLN A 144 57.69 -7.20 -33.97
CA GLN A 144 57.06 -7.07 -32.66
C GLN A 144 56.11 -5.87 -32.57
N ILE A 145 56.46 -4.75 -33.21
CA ILE A 145 55.57 -3.57 -33.31
C ILE A 145 54.31 -3.93 -34.10
N SER A 146 54.44 -4.56 -35.27
CA SER A 146 53.29 -4.95 -36.10
C SER A 146 52.34 -5.93 -35.37
N GLN A 147 52.90 -6.88 -34.60
CA GLN A 147 52.08 -7.79 -33.79
C GLN A 147 51.31 -7.05 -32.68
N ALA A 148 51.95 -6.09 -32.00
CA ALA A 148 51.31 -5.27 -30.98
C ALA A 148 50.22 -4.36 -31.57
N GLU A 149 50.43 -3.82 -32.77
CA GLU A 149 49.44 -3.04 -33.51
C GLU A 149 48.21 -3.88 -33.86
N SER A 150 48.38 -5.11 -34.34
CA SER A 150 47.26 -6.03 -34.62
C SER A 150 46.47 -6.40 -33.34
N LYS A 151 47.15 -6.57 -32.20
CA LYS A 151 46.49 -6.80 -30.91
C LYS A 151 45.69 -5.58 -30.43
N LEU A 152 46.26 -4.38 -30.57
CA LEU A 152 45.57 -3.13 -30.25
C LEU A 152 44.35 -2.93 -31.16
N GLN A 153 44.50 -3.11 -32.47
CA GLN A 153 43.39 -2.96 -33.42
C GLN A 153 42.21 -3.86 -33.07
N ARG A 154 42.47 -5.13 -32.73
CA ARG A 154 41.41 -6.04 -32.26
C ARG A 154 40.74 -5.56 -30.97
N ALA A 155 41.52 -5.11 -29.99
CA ALA A 155 40.98 -4.58 -28.73
C ALA A 155 40.17 -3.29 -28.93
N THR A 156 40.59 -2.41 -29.83
CA THR A 156 39.84 -1.18 -30.19
C THR A 156 38.53 -1.49 -30.89
N VAL A 157 38.50 -2.45 -31.82
CA VAL A 157 37.25 -2.90 -32.47
C VAL A 157 36.29 -3.49 -31.43
N ASP A 158 36.79 -4.33 -30.52
CA ASP A 158 35.99 -4.92 -29.44
C ASP A 158 35.43 -3.84 -28.50
N ALA A 159 36.27 -2.92 -28.02
CA ALA A 159 35.87 -1.83 -27.14
C ALA A 159 34.85 -0.89 -27.79
N THR A 160 35.00 -0.57 -29.07
CA THR A 160 34.05 0.28 -29.81
C THR A 160 32.69 -0.41 -29.92
N ARG A 161 32.68 -1.71 -30.22
CA ARG A 161 31.45 -2.50 -30.31
C ARG A 161 30.73 -2.58 -28.96
N THR A 162 31.45 -2.88 -27.88
CA THR A 162 30.84 -2.98 -26.54
C THR A 162 30.38 -1.61 -26.02
N ASN A 163 31.07 -0.52 -26.36
CA ASN A 163 30.63 0.83 -25.96
C ASN A 163 29.30 1.23 -26.61
N LYS A 164 29.11 0.90 -27.89
CA LYS A 164 27.83 1.13 -28.55
C LYS A 164 26.71 0.29 -27.94
N ALA A 165 26.98 -0.98 -27.66
CA ALA A 165 26.02 -1.85 -26.98
C ALA A 165 25.64 -1.32 -25.59
N LEU A 166 26.62 -0.78 -24.84
CA LEU A 166 26.38 -0.13 -23.55
C LEU A 166 25.45 1.09 -23.69
N GLU A 167 25.66 1.95 -24.69
CA GLU A 167 24.79 3.11 -24.93
C GLU A 167 23.35 2.69 -25.22
N ASP A 168 23.15 1.71 -26.09
CA ASP A 168 21.82 1.18 -26.43
C ASP A 168 21.14 0.51 -25.22
N GLN A 169 21.91 -0.23 -24.41
CA GLN A 169 21.41 -0.84 -23.17
C GLN A 169 21.01 0.20 -22.14
N MET A 170 21.81 1.26 -21.95
CA MET A 170 21.47 2.32 -20.99
C MET A 170 20.30 3.18 -21.45
N ASP A 171 20.15 3.46 -22.76
CA ASP A 171 18.94 4.13 -23.27
C ASP A 171 17.69 3.28 -23.00
N THR A 172 17.78 1.97 -23.26
CA THR A 172 16.69 1.03 -23.00
C THR A 172 16.33 0.98 -21.52
N PHE A 173 17.34 0.90 -20.64
CA PHE A 173 17.16 0.89 -19.20
C PHE A 173 16.50 2.18 -18.69
N GLU A 174 16.99 3.36 -19.09
CA GLU A 174 16.39 4.64 -18.70
C GLU A 174 14.97 4.80 -19.22
N ARG A 175 14.72 4.46 -20.49
CA ARG A 175 13.39 4.52 -21.07
C ARG A 175 12.40 3.65 -20.29
N LYS A 176 12.79 2.41 -19.99
CA LYS A 176 11.99 1.49 -19.19
C LYS A 176 11.74 2.04 -17.78
N ARG A 177 12.80 2.53 -17.12
CA ARG A 177 12.71 3.15 -15.79
C ARG A 177 11.74 4.32 -15.74
N LEU A 178 11.76 5.20 -16.74
CA LEU A 178 10.84 6.35 -16.81
C LEU A 178 9.38 5.92 -17.05
N GLN A 179 9.16 4.89 -17.87
CA GLN A 179 7.83 4.36 -18.11
C GLN A 179 7.27 3.64 -16.88
N ASP A 180 8.11 2.83 -16.23
CA ASP A 180 7.72 2.04 -15.07
C ASP A 180 7.42 2.92 -13.87
N ILE A 181 8.24 3.93 -13.55
CA ILE A 181 7.93 4.84 -12.42
C ILE A 181 6.60 5.56 -12.63
N LYS A 182 6.34 6.04 -13.85
CA LYS A 182 5.06 6.65 -14.20
C LYS A 182 3.92 5.66 -13.99
N LYS A 183 4.07 4.43 -14.45
CA LYS A 183 3.05 3.38 -14.32
C LYS A 183 2.79 3.03 -12.86
N ILE A 184 3.83 2.74 -12.09
CA ILE A 184 3.77 2.36 -10.67
C ILE A 184 3.05 3.43 -9.86
N LEU A 185 3.47 4.69 -9.98
CA LEU A 185 2.84 5.79 -9.25
C LEU A 185 1.41 6.07 -9.73
N SER A 186 1.13 5.87 -11.02
CA SER A 186 -0.26 5.97 -11.52
C SER A 186 -1.16 4.86 -10.96
N GLU A 187 -0.64 3.64 -10.77
CA GLU A 187 -1.40 2.56 -10.15
C GLU A 187 -1.66 2.85 -8.67
N PHE A 188 -0.65 3.34 -7.93
CA PHE A 188 -0.84 3.80 -6.55
C PHE A 188 -2.02 4.78 -6.43
N VAL A 189 -2.01 5.86 -7.22
CA VAL A 189 -3.09 6.86 -7.20
C VAL A 189 -4.45 6.26 -7.55
N LYS A 190 -4.52 5.36 -8.55
CA LYS A 190 -5.80 4.73 -8.92
C LYS A 190 -6.34 3.81 -7.83
N ILE A 191 -5.46 3.12 -7.11
CA ILE A 191 -5.84 2.22 -6.02
C ILE A 191 -6.46 3.03 -4.89
N GLU A 192 -5.77 4.07 -4.44
CA GLU A 192 -6.24 5.02 -3.41
C GLU A 192 -7.56 5.67 -3.82
N MET A 193 -7.66 6.18 -5.06
CA MET A 193 -8.90 6.79 -5.57
C MET A 193 -10.08 5.81 -5.52
N LEU A 194 -9.86 4.55 -5.88
CA LEU A 194 -10.90 3.54 -5.89
C LEU A 194 -11.33 3.17 -4.47
N PHE A 195 -10.38 3.00 -3.56
CA PHE A 195 -10.67 2.76 -2.14
C PHE A 195 -11.44 3.92 -1.53
N HIS A 196 -10.94 5.15 -1.67
CA HIS A 196 -11.60 6.34 -1.10
C HIS A 196 -13.01 6.58 -1.67
N ALA A 197 -13.23 6.34 -2.96
CA ALA A 197 -14.56 6.43 -3.55
C ALA A 197 -15.53 5.43 -2.90
N LYS A 198 -15.08 4.17 -2.70
CA LYS A 198 -15.89 3.14 -2.05
C LYS A 198 -16.08 3.39 -0.55
N CYS A 199 -15.07 3.93 0.11
CA CYS A 199 -15.14 4.35 1.50
C CYS A 199 -16.19 5.45 1.68
N LEU A 200 -16.19 6.48 0.84
CA LEU A 200 -17.17 7.57 0.90
C LEU A 200 -18.61 7.07 0.67
N GLU A 201 -18.82 6.21 -0.32
CA GLU A 201 -20.11 5.55 -0.58
C GLU A 201 -20.58 4.78 0.67
N THR A 202 -19.71 3.93 1.22
CA THR A 202 -20.03 3.09 2.39
C THR A 202 -20.28 3.91 3.64
N LEU A 203 -19.50 4.97 3.89
CA LEU A 203 -19.68 5.87 5.04
C LEU A 203 -20.98 6.67 4.93
N THR A 204 -21.38 7.07 3.72
CA THR A 204 -22.66 7.74 3.48
C THR A 204 -23.83 6.82 3.83
N ASP A 205 -23.77 5.56 3.40
CA ASP A 205 -24.78 4.55 3.73
C ASP A 205 -24.78 4.23 5.23
N SER A 206 -23.59 4.16 5.84
CA SER A 206 -23.42 3.93 7.28
C SER A 206 -24.09 5.04 8.09
N PHE A 207 -23.91 6.29 7.68
CA PHE A 207 -24.56 7.44 8.31
C PHE A 207 -26.08 7.34 8.22
N GLN A 208 -26.63 6.95 7.07
CA GLN A 208 -28.07 6.75 6.90
C GLN A 208 -28.61 5.63 7.81
N CYS A 209 -27.86 4.54 8.01
CA CYS A 209 -28.26 3.46 8.92
C CYS A 209 -28.46 3.99 10.35
N LEU A 210 -27.55 4.85 10.83
CA LEU A 210 -27.66 5.44 12.16
C LEU A 210 -28.87 6.38 12.29
N GLN A 211 -29.26 7.07 11.21
CA GLN A 211 -30.46 7.93 11.21
C GLN A 211 -31.78 7.13 11.31
N THR A 212 -31.75 5.81 11.14
CA THR A 212 -32.95 4.97 11.30
C THR A 212 -33.24 4.59 12.75
N ILE A 213 -32.30 4.83 13.67
CA ILE A 213 -32.50 4.59 15.10
C ILE A 213 -33.60 5.53 15.60
N ASN A 214 -34.63 4.93 16.21
CA ASN A 214 -35.75 5.63 16.83
C ASN A 214 -35.68 5.41 18.34
N ASP A 215 -35.28 6.46 19.04
CA ASP A 215 -35.12 6.48 20.49
C ASP A 215 -36.46 6.37 21.22
N GLU A 216 -37.55 6.92 20.69
CA GLU A 216 -38.86 6.83 21.37
C GLU A 216 -39.42 5.41 21.35
N ASP A 217 -39.23 4.65 20.27
CA ASP A 217 -39.62 3.23 20.20
C ASP A 217 -38.88 2.40 21.26
N ASP A 218 -37.55 2.61 21.35
CA ASP A 218 -36.70 1.91 22.33
C ASP A 218 -37.02 2.35 23.78
N LEU A 219 -37.33 3.63 24.00
CA LEU A 219 -37.78 4.13 25.30
C LEU A 219 -39.14 3.58 25.70
N GLU A 220 -40.06 3.37 24.76
CA GLU A 220 -41.35 2.73 25.03
C GLU A 220 -41.16 1.26 25.44
N GLU A 221 -40.27 0.53 24.77
CA GLU A 221 -39.88 -0.84 25.14
C GLU A 221 -39.27 -0.89 26.54
N PHE A 222 -38.35 0.03 26.85
CA PHE A 222 -37.73 0.15 28.16
C PHE A 222 -38.77 0.48 29.26
N ARG A 223 -39.64 1.47 29.04
CA ARG A 223 -40.71 1.85 29.97
C ARG A 223 -41.69 0.68 30.20
N SER A 224 -41.99 -0.09 29.16
CA SER A 224 -42.84 -1.28 29.25
C SER A 224 -42.20 -2.37 30.09
N SER A 225 -40.87 -2.54 29.98
CA SER A 225 -40.09 -3.50 30.78
C SER A 225 -39.94 -3.10 32.24
N LEU A 226 -39.93 -1.80 32.55
CA LEU A 226 -39.89 -1.28 33.93
C LEU A 226 -41.23 -1.42 34.67
N ARG A 227 -42.36 -1.52 33.97
CA ARG A 227 -43.66 -1.66 34.63
C ARG A 227 -43.71 -3.01 35.37
N PRO A 228 -43.94 -3.02 36.69
CA PRO A 228 -44.08 -4.27 37.42
C PRO A 228 -45.18 -5.12 36.78
N LEU A 229 -44.85 -6.38 36.48
CA LEU A 229 -45.77 -7.42 36.03
C LEU A 229 -46.72 -7.82 37.17
N ASN A 230 -47.43 -6.87 37.79
CA ASN A 230 -48.39 -7.16 38.86
C ASN A 230 -49.48 -6.09 39.00
N GLN A 231 -50.73 -6.57 38.94
CA GLN A 231 -52.01 -5.92 39.25
C GLN A 231 -52.59 -5.10 38.08
N THR A 232 -53.24 -5.70 37.08
CA THR A 232 -54.71 -5.93 37.15
C THR A 232 -55.29 -7.00 36.21
N ASP A 233 -54.50 -7.75 35.42
CA ASP A 233 -55.09 -8.63 34.39
C ASP A 233 -55.32 -10.09 34.80
N SER A 234 -55.13 -10.44 36.07
CA SER A 234 -55.64 -11.71 36.62
C SER A 234 -57.18 -11.76 36.62
N ASN A 235 -57.88 -10.63 36.44
CA ASN A 235 -59.34 -10.57 36.35
C ASN A 235 -59.89 -10.66 34.92
N SER A 236 -59.08 -10.43 33.88
CA SER A 236 -59.53 -10.54 32.48
C SER A 236 -59.69 -11.99 32.02
N ARG A 237 -58.95 -12.92 32.63
CA ARG A 237 -58.99 -14.35 32.27
C ARG A 237 -60.19 -15.12 32.85
N LEU A 238 -60.97 -14.51 33.74
CA LEU A 238 -62.19 -15.11 34.30
C LEU A 238 -63.48 -14.69 33.55
N ASP A 239 -63.44 -13.65 32.71
CA ASP A 239 -64.62 -13.17 31.98
C ASP A 239 -64.82 -13.83 30.61
N ILE A 240 -63.80 -14.51 30.07
CA ILE A 240 -63.93 -15.29 28.82
C ILE A 240 -64.71 -16.61 29.06
N GLN A 241 -64.79 -17.10 30.30
CA GLN A 241 -65.44 -18.39 30.61
C GLN A 241 -66.96 -18.29 30.84
N ARG A 242 -67.55 -17.07 30.81
CA ARG A 242 -69.01 -16.86 31.01
C ARG A 242 -69.81 -16.67 29.72
N TYR A 243 -69.17 -16.50 28.57
CA TYR A 243 -69.88 -16.28 27.31
C TYR A 243 -70.10 -17.55 26.46
N ASP A 244 -69.36 -18.63 26.72
CA ASP A 244 -69.39 -19.87 25.92
C ASP A 244 -70.49 -20.88 26.33
N SER A 245 -71.61 -20.43 26.89
CA SER A 245 -72.72 -21.34 27.27
C SER A 245 -74.04 -21.10 26.55
N LYS A 246 -74.14 -20.16 25.59
CA LYS A 246 -75.40 -19.96 24.85
C LYS A 246 -75.20 -19.49 23.41
N THR A 247 -74.86 -20.40 22.50
CA THR A 247 -75.34 -20.38 21.11
C THR A 247 -75.04 -21.71 20.43
N SER A 248 -75.89 -22.69 20.74
CA SER A 248 -76.10 -23.85 19.88
C SER A 248 -77.13 -23.47 18.80
N LEU A 249 -76.88 -23.99 17.59
CA LEU A 249 -77.79 -24.21 16.45
C LEU A 249 -77.64 -23.30 15.22
N ASN A 250 -77.34 -24.01 14.12
CA ASN A 250 -77.67 -23.79 12.72
C ASN A 250 -76.82 -22.80 11.90
N SER A 251 -76.00 -23.33 10.99
CA SER A 251 -76.37 -23.38 9.57
C SER A 251 -75.31 -24.08 8.72
N THR A 252 -75.80 -25.04 7.94
CA THR A 252 -75.20 -25.73 6.81
C THR A 252 -74.72 -24.81 5.68
N GLY A 253 -73.71 -25.26 4.91
CA GLY A 253 -73.66 -25.00 3.47
C GLY A 253 -72.29 -24.72 2.82
N ALA A 254 -71.89 -25.64 1.94
CA ALA A 254 -71.08 -25.46 0.73
C ALA A 254 -69.53 -25.41 0.81
N SER A 255 -68.96 -26.60 0.56
CA SER A 255 -67.85 -26.94 -0.35
C SER A 255 -67.24 -25.83 -1.24
N THR A 256 -65.91 -25.78 -1.33
CA THR A 256 -65.13 -26.34 -2.46
C THR A 256 -63.63 -26.35 -2.20
N ASN A 257 -62.99 -27.36 -2.78
CA ASN A 257 -61.59 -27.76 -2.65
C ASN A 257 -60.63 -26.88 -3.45
N TYR A 258 -59.40 -26.69 -2.93
CA TYR A 258 -58.19 -27.08 -3.67
C TYR A 258 -57.00 -27.24 -2.71
N SER A 259 -56.42 -28.44 -2.66
CA SER A 259 -55.14 -28.71 -2.02
C SER A 259 -54.15 -29.11 -3.10
N THR A 260 -52.97 -28.51 -3.10
CA THR A 260 -51.78 -29.12 -3.71
C THR A 260 -50.56 -28.87 -2.84
N THR A 261 -50.10 -29.96 -2.24
CA THR A 261 -48.84 -30.21 -1.55
C THR A 261 -47.62 -30.25 -2.47
N SER A 262 -46.42 -30.25 -1.84
CA SER A 262 -45.12 -30.75 -2.32
C SER A 262 -44.18 -29.66 -2.90
N ARG A 263 -42.87 -29.59 -2.64
CA ARG A 263 -41.89 -30.55 -2.11
C ARG A 263 -40.58 -29.83 -1.77
N GLN A 264 -39.87 -30.32 -0.75
CA GLN A 264 -38.47 -30.00 -0.45
C GLN A 264 -37.51 -30.39 -1.59
N LYS A 265 -36.38 -29.67 -1.72
CA LYS A 265 -35.04 -30.30 -1.86
C LYS A 265 -33.89 -29.31 -1.60
N LYS A 266 -33.11 -29.62 -0.56
CA LYS A 266 -31.74 -29.16 -0.32
C LYS A 266 -30.77 -29.96 -1.20
N THR A 267 -29.73 -29.33 -1.73
CA THR A 267 -28.49 -30.00 -2.18
C THR A 267 -27.27 -29.14 -1.88
N LYS A 268 -26.37 -29.69 -1.03
CA LYS A 268 -24.96 -29.32 -0.85
C LYS A 268 -24.13 -29.88 -2.03
N LEU A 269 -23.04 -29.20 -2.40
CA LEU A 269 -21.78 -29.74 -2.96
C LEU A 269 -20.76 -28.57 -2.89
N LYS A 270 -19.68 -28.59 -2.10
CA LYS A 270 -18.47 -29.42 -1.99
C LYS A 270 -17.27 -28.69 -2.62
N ARG A 271 -16.33 -28.33 -1.75
CA ARG A 271 -15.00 -27.73 -1.99
C ARG A 271 -14.17 -28.55 -2.98
N GLN A 272 -13.34 -27.87 -3.75
CA GLN A 272 -12.14 -28.43 -4.37
C GLN A 272 -10.94 -27.57 -3.96
N GLU A 273 -9.96 -28.25 -3.37
CA GLU A 273 -8.60 -27.81 -3.09
C GLU A 273 -7.79 -27.80 -4.39
N ALA A 274 -6.92 -26.82 -4.56
CA ALA A 274 -5.88 -26.83 -5.57
C ALA A 274 -4.57 -26.35 -4.93
N ASP A 275 -3.57 -27.23 -4.98
CA ASP A 275 -2.16 -26.99 -4.68
C ASP A 275 -1.63 -25.76 -5.42
N HIS A 276 -0.87 -24.92 -4.71
CA HIS A 276 0.14 -24.08 -5.32
C HIS A 276 1.40 -24.05 -4.45
N GLU A 277 2.51 -24.36 -5.10
CA GLU A 277 3.89 -24.36 -4.62
C GLU A 277 4.28 -22.98 -4.07
N GLU A 278 4.82 -22.96 -2.84
CA GLU A 278 5.31 -21.76 -2.17
C GLU A 278 6.73 -21.41 -2.68
N ASP A 279 6.86 -20.23 -3.30
CA ASP A 279 8.14 -19.54 -3.50
C ASP A 279 8.55 -18.88 -2.18
N GLU A 280 9.78 -19.17 -1.70
CA GLU A 280 10.38 -18.59 -0.50
C GLU A 280 10.45 -17.05 -0.58
N VAL A 281 9.51 -16.38 0.10
CA VAL A 281 9.58 -14.95 0.37
C VAL A 281 10.42 -14.76 1.63
N ARG A 282 11.54 -14.06 1.52
CA ARG A 282 12.34 -13.67 2.69
C ARG A 282 11.52 -12.74 3.59
N GLU A 283 11.16 -13.24 4.77
CA GLU A 283 10.67 -12.43 5.88
C GLU A 283 11.71 -11.34 6.20
N PHE A 284 11.28 -10.09 6.10
CA PHE A 284 11.96 -8.96 6.71
C PHE A 284 11.32 -8.77 8.09
N ASP A 285 11.96 -9.36 9.09
CA ASP A 285 11.82 -8.98 10.49
C ASP A 285 12.48 -7.60 10.73
N ASP A 286 12.12 -7.00 11.86
CA ASP A 286 12.42 -5.65 12.42
C ASP A 286 11.39 -4.56 12.03
N ASP A 287 10.75 -3.84 12.96
CA ASP A 287 10.84 -3.79 14.42
C ASP A 287 9.46 -3.37 14.97
N GLU A 288 9.09 -3.89 16.13
CA GLU A 288 7.99 -3.36 16.94
C GLU A 288 8.42 -2.04 17.59
N GLU A 289 8.14 -0.91 16.94
CA GLU A 289 8.11 0.38 17.64
C GLU A 289 6.80 0.41 18.45
N SER A 290 6.94 0.16 19.74
CA SER A 290 5.95 0.45 20.77
C SER A 290 5.89 1.97 20.93
N ASP A 291 4.80 2.60 20.47
CA ASP A 291 4.47 3.99 20.76
C ASP A 291 4.23 4.10 22.29
N GLU A 292 5.26 4.47 23.06
CA GLU A 292 5.10 5.03 24.40
C GLU A 292 5.03 6.56 24.23
N ASP A 293 3.82 7.10 24.32
CA ASP A 293 3.54 8.53 24.42
C ASP A 293 4.13 9.08 25.73
N GLU A 294 5.25 9.80 25.66
CA GLU A 294 5.70 10.68 26.76
C GLU A 294 5.01 12.04 26.62
N GLU A 295 4.10 12.33 27.56
CA GLU A 295 3.51 13.65 27.77
C GLU A 295 4.54 14.55 28.47
N ASP A 296 5.14 15.50 27.74
CA ASP A 296 5.94 16.58 28.32
C ASP A 296 5.00 17.69 28.85
N GLU A 297 4.78 17.70 30.17
CA GLU A 297 4.33 18.88 30.93
C GLU A 297 5.56 19.76 31.24
N ASP A 298 5.78 20.82 30.47
CA ASP A 298 6.67 21.93 30.87
C ASP A 298 5.82 23.09 31.42
N ASP A 299 5.79 23.15 32.74
CA ASP A 299 5.48 24.33 33.57
C ASP A 299 6.78 25.11 33.82
N ASP A 300 6.65 26.36 34.27
CA ASP A 300 7.70 27.34 34.65
C ASP A 300 8.18 28.27 33.53
N GLU A 301 8.39 29.57 33.71
CA GLU A 301 8.06 30.54 34.76
C GLU A 301 8.20 31.94 34.11
N GLU A 302 7.62 32.94 34.75
CA GLU A 302 7.53 34.36 34.38
C GLU A 302 8.89 35.07 34.24
N ASP A 303 9.05 35.91 33.21
CA ASP A 303 10.08 36.97 33.16
C ASP A 303 9.39 38.34 33.01
N GLU A 304 9.17 39.00 34.14
CA GLU A 304 9.09 40.47 34.22
C GLU A 304 10.52 40.99 34.48
N ASP A 305 10.99 41.94 33.68
CA ASP A 305 11.91 42.99 34.14
C ASP A 305 11.89 44.17 33.17
N ASP A 306 11.30 45.27 33.65
CA ASP A 306 11.42 46.64 33.14
C ASP A 306 12.79 47.22 33.55
N GLU A 307 13.57 47.77 32.62
CA GLU A 307 14.46 48.90 32.92
C GLU A 307 14.53 49.90 31.74
N ASP A 308 14.23 51.15 32.10
CA ASP A 308 14.20 52.38 31.31
C ASP A 308 15.60 52.94 30.93
N ASP A 309 15.56 53.86 29.97
CA ASP A 309 16.45 55.03 29.74
C ASP A 309 17.87 54.83 29.15
N ASP A 310 18.08 55.38 27.95
CA ASP A 310 18.74 56.69 27.72
C ASP A 310 19.50 56.83 26.37
N ASP A 311 19.31 58.01 25.78
CA ASP A 311 20.21 58.80 24.91
C ASP A 311 20.52 58.37 23.44
N TYR A 312 19.66 58.79 22.51
CA TYR A 312 20.02 58.94 21.09
C TYR A 312 20.60 60.33 20.78
N ARG A 313 21.93 60.37 20.76
CA ARG A 313 22.71 61.55 20.33
C ARG A 313 22.78 61.66 18.80
N TYR A 314 22.31 62.80 18.30
CA TYR A 314 22.39 63.26 16.91
C TYR A 314 23.85 63.46 16.41
N GLY A 315 24.12 63.05 15.17
CA GLY A 315 24.93 63.84 14.23
C GLY A 315 26.33 63.31 13.86
N ASN A 316 26.46 62.78 12.64
CA ASN A 316 27.22 63.38 11.52
C ASN A 316 27.59 62.32 10.46
N TYR A 317 26.96 62.39 9.30
CA TYR A 317 27.55 61.89 8.05
C TYR A 317 27.97 63.07 7.18
N LYS A 318 29.29 63.23 7.03
CA LYS A 318 29.92 63.89 5.89
C LYS A 318 30.50 62.79 5.00
N ARG A 319 29.89 62.59 3.83
CA ARG A 319 30.59 62.55 2.54
C ARG A 319 29.60 62.65 1.40
#